data_AF-A0A0C5BFH7-F1
#
_entry.id   AF-A0A0C5BFH7-F1
#
_cell.length_a   1.000
_cell.length_b   1.000
_cell.length_c   1.000
_cell.angle_alpha   90.00
_cell.angle_beta   90.00
_cell.angle_gamma   90.00
#
_symmetry.space_group_name_H-M   'P 1'
#
loop_
_entity.id
_entity.type
_entity.pdbx_description
1 polymer ?
#
loop_
_entity_poly.entity_id
_entity_poly.type
_entity_poly.pdbx_seq_one_letter_code
_entity_poly.pdbx_strand_id
1 'polypeptide(L)'
;MRRITTEWDRTADDRLPFMVATLGASQRSIDAATDLRALTTAWGHVFHRPRLVLVELAKAQGASSAGLAKRYTPNHVEAIRELLAPEPDLARIVKAFRTVSPADLEDLFGRA
;
A
#
# COMPACT_ATOMS: atom_id res chain seq x y z
N MET A 1 -20.97 23.15 -34.98
CA MET A 1 -19.75 22.77 -34.24
C MET A 1 -20.13 22.60 -32.77
N ARG A 2 -20.19 21.38 -32.23
CA ARG A 2 -20.55 21.14 -30.81
C ARG A 2 -19.31 21.42 -29.96
N ARG A 3 -19.38 22.40 -29.06
CA ARG A 3 -18.32 22.66 -28.07
C ARG A 3 -18.29 21.47 -27.10
N ILE A 4 -17.16 20.77 -27.00
CA ILE A 4 -16.92 19.83 -25.92
C ILE A 4 -16.68 20.68 -24.68
N THR A 5 -17.72 20.92 -23.89
CA THR A 5 -17.57 21.50 -22.55
C THR A 5 -16.91 20.43 -21.69
N THR A 6 -15.61 20.57 -21.45
CA THR A 6 -14.93 19.74 -20.45
C THR A 6 -15.24 20.30 -19.06
N GLU A 7 -15.13 19.49 -18.01
CA GLU A 7 -15.40 19.93 -16.62
C GLU A 7 -14.56 21.16 -16.19
N TRP A 8 -13.55 21.50 -16.98
CA TRP A 8 -12.67 22.66 -16.86
C TRP A 8 -13.33 24.02 -17.20
N ASP A 9 -14.55 24.04 -17.75
CA ASP A 9 -15.28 25.28 -18.09
C ASP A 9 -16.17 25.84 -16.94
N ARG A 10 -16.24 25.18 -15.78
CA ARG A 10 -17.09 25.64 -14.63
C ARG A 10 -16.42 26.70 -13.76
N THR A 11 -17.19 27.43 -12.94
CA THR A 11 -16.65 28.43 -11.99
C THR A 11 -15.80 27.77 -10.90
N ALA A 12 -15.00 28.55 -10.15
CA ALA A 12 -14.07 28.01 -9.15
C ALA A 12 -14.78 27.18 -8.04
N ASP A 13 -15.99 27.59 -7.64
CA ASP A 13 -16.78 26.93 -6.60
C ASP A 13 -17.29 25.54 -7.05
N ASP A 14 -17.60 25.38 -8.34
CA ASP A 14 -18.06 24.10 -8.90
C ASP A 14 -16.94 23.05 -9.00
N ARG A 15 -15.67 23.45 -8.90
CA ARG A 15 -14.49 22.58 -9.06
C ARG A 15 -14.01 22.00 -7.74
N LEU A 16 -14.34 22.61 -6.60
CA LEU A 16 -13.86 22.18 -5.29
C LEU A 16 -14.20 20.71 -4.97
N PRO A 17 -15.43 20.20 -5.21
CA PRO A 17 -15.74 18.80 -4.94
C PRO A 17 -14.91 17.83 -5.78
N PHE A 18 -14.73 18.12 -7.07
CA PHE A 18 -13.90 17.31 -7.97
C PHE A 18 -12.42 17.33 -7.55
N MET A 19 -11.88 18.51 -7.20
CA MET A 19 -10.51 18.66 -6.72
C MET A 19 -10.29 17.87 -5.43
N VAL A 20 -11.19 17.99 -4.44
CA VAL A 20 -11.10 17.24 -3.18
C VAL A 20 -11.18 15.74 -3.43
N ALA A 21 -12.09 15.28 -4.30
CA ALA A 21 -12.20 13.88 -4.67
C ALA A 21 -10.91 13.36 -5.35
N THR A 22 -10.32 14.17 -6.24
CA THR A 22 -9.07 13.85 -6.94
C THR A 22 -7.89 13.75 -5.98
N LEU A 23 -7.79 14.68 -5.02
CA LEU A 23 -6.76 14.64 -3.97
C LEU A 23 -6.94 13.41 -3.09
N GLY A 24 -8.17 13.09 -2.69
CA GLY A 24 -8.47 11.88 -1.91
C GLY A 24 -8.11 10.60 -2.67
N ALA A 25 -8.42 10.52 -3.97
CA ALA A 25 -8.04 9.39 -4.82
C ALA A 25 -6.51 9.28 -4.96
N SER A 26 -5.83 10.41 -5.16
CA SER A 26 -4.36 10.47 -5.25
C SER A 26 -3.70 9.96 -3.97
N GLN A 27 -4.20 10.37 -2.79
CA GLN A 27 -3.67 9.91 -1.52
C GLN A 27 -3.87 8.40 -1.32
N ARG A 28 -5.05 7.87 -1.62
CA ARG A 28 -5.30 6.41 -1.53
C ARG A 28 -4.34 5.61 -2.43
N SER A 29 -4.06 6.11 -3.63
CA SER A 29 -3.08 5.47 -4.54
C SER A 29 -1.67 5.48 -3.96
N ILE A 30 -1.25 6.58 -3.31
CA ILE A 30 0.04 6.68 -2.62
C ILE A 30 0.14 5.70 -1.46
N ASP A 31 -0.94 5.58 -0.67
CA ASP A 31 -1.00 4.66 0.46
C ASP A 31 -0.90 3.21 -0.04
N ALA A 32 -1.65 2.85 -1.08
CA ALA A 32 -1.63 1.51 -1.66
C ALA A 32 -0.26 1.16 -2.25
N ALA A 33 0.38 2.10 -2.96
CA ALA A 33 1.73 1.92 -3.47
C ALA A 33 2.77 1.77 -2.34
N THR A 34 2.55 2.47 -1.22
CA THR A 34 3.40 2.36 -0.03
C THR A 34 3.28 0.97 0.61
N ASP A 35 2.07 0.48 0.79
CA ASP A 35 1.80 -0.86 1.34
C ASP A 35 2.33 -1.96 0.41
N LEU A 36 2.11 -1.87 -0.90
CA LEU A 36 2.64 -2.83 -1.88
C LEU A 36 4.17 -2.92 -1.83
N ARG A 37 4.85 -1.78 -1.69
CA ARG A 37 6.30 -1.73 -1.55
C ARG A 37 6.76 -2.36 -0.23
N ALA A 38 6.04 -2.13 0.86
CA ALA A 38 6.31 -2.77 2.15
C ALA A 38 6.10 -4.30 2.08
N LEU A 39 5.01 -4.73 1.44
CA LEU A 39 4.64 -6.13 1.23
C LEU A 39 5.71 -6.89 0.45
N THR A 40 6.11 -6.37 -0.71
CA THR A 40 7.14 -7.00 -1.55
C THR A 40 8.50 -7.06 -0.86
N THR A 41 8.86 -6.01 -0.10
CA THR A 41 10.09 -6.00 0.71
C THR A 41 10.03 -7.07 1.81
N ALA A 42 8.92 -7.15 2.55
CA ALA A 42 8.72 -8.11 3.62
C ALA A 42 8.70 -9.56 3.09
N TRP A 43 7.99 -9.79 1.99
CA TRP A 43 7.95 -11.08 1.28
C TRP A 43 9.35 -11.56 0.91
N GLY A 44 10.16 -10.68 0.32
CA GLY A 44 11.57 -10.98 0.03
C GLY A 44 12.35 -11.43 1.26
N HIS A 45 12.14 -10.80 2.42
CA HIS A 45 12.80 -11.23 3.66
C HIS A 45 12.31 -12.58 4.20
N VAL A 46 11.04 -12.92 4.01
CA VAL A 46 10.50 -14.23 4.42
C VAL A 46 11.14 -15.35 3.58
N PHE A 47 11.13 -15.21 2.26
CA PHE A 47 11.41 -16.32 1.35
C PHE A 47 12.80 -16.35 0.71
N HIS A 48 13.43 -15.19 0.47
CA HIS A 48 14.70 -15.17 -0.26
C HIS A 48 15.87 -15.65 0.60
N ARG A 49 16.71 -16.53 0.03
CA ARG A 49 17.97 -17.01 0.63
C ARG A 49 19.10 -16.86 -0.41
N PRO A 50 20.24 -16.24 -0.06
CA PRO A 50 20.59 -15.63 1.22
C PRO A 50 19.69 -14.44 1.59
N ARG A 51 19.71 -14.00 2.85
CA ARG A 51 18.86 -12.87 3.28
C ARG A 51 19.20 -11.62 2.46
N LEU A 52 18.18 -10.95 1.95
CA LEU A 52 18.35 -9.72 1.15
C LEU A 52 19.16 -8.67 1.90
N VAL A 53 20.09 -8.03 1.19
CA VAL A 53 20.92 -6.95 1.70
C VAL A 53 20.13 -5.63 1.65
N LEU A 54 19.96 -4.98 2.79
CA LEU A 54 19.16 -3.74 2.89
C LEU A 54 19.65 -2.62 1.97
N VAL A 55 20.96 -2.52 1.76
CA VAL A 55 21.57 -1.50 0.91
C VAL A 55 21.13 -1.64 -0.55
N GLU A 56 21.04 -2.88 -1.04
CA GLU A 56 20.62 -3.15 -2.42
C GLU A 56 19.12 -2.84 -2.61
N LEU A 57 18.30 -3.22 -1.64
CA LEU A 57 16.88 -2.89 -1.62
C LEU A 57 16.65 -1.36 -1.56
N ALA A 58 17.43 -0.66 -0.74
CA ALA A 58 17.35 0.78 -0.63
C ALA A 58 17.71 1.45 -1.98
N LYS A 59 18.78 0.99 -2.64
CA LYS A 59 19.17 1.45 -3.97
C LYS A 59 18.07 1.23 -5.01
N ALA A 60 17.46 0.04 -5.02
CA ALA A 60 16.37 -0.28 -5.95
C ALA A 60 15.12 0.59 -5.73
N GLN A 61 14.88 1.04 -4.50
CA GLN A 61 13.74 1.89 -4.14
C GLN A 61 14.05 3.39 -4.12
N GLY A 62 15.21 3.81 -4.65
CA GLY A 62 15.65 5.21 -4.64
C GLY A 62 15.69 5.81 -3.22
N ALA A 63 16.11 5.02 -2.24
CA ALA A 63 16.10 5.37 -0.82
C ALA A 63 17.48 5.20 -0.17
N SER A 64 17.69 5.85 0.96
CA SER A 64 18.78 5.48 1.87
C SER A 64 18.37 4.26 2.70
N SER A 65 19.34 3.52 3.25
CA SER A 65 19.07 2.39 4.15
C SER A 65 18.25 2.82 5.38
N ALA A 66 18.54 4.01 5.92
CA ALA A 66 17.76 4.59 7.01
C ALA A 66 16.33 4.97 6.57
N GLY A 67 16.16 5.44 5.33
CA GLY A 67 14.85 5.67 4.72
C GLY A 67 14.06 4.36 4.55
N LEU A 68 14.72 3.28 4.13
CA LEU A 68 14.10 1.97 3.96
C LEU A 68 13.58 1.41 5.29
N ALA A 69 14.35 1.55 6.38
CA ALA A 69 13.94 1.11 7.71
C ALA A 69 12.69 1.85 8.26
N LYS A 70 12.36 3.03 7.72
CA LYS A 70 11.10 3.74 8.03
C LYS A 70 9.93 3.26 7.19
N ARG A 71 10.20 2.62 6.06
CA ARG A 71 9.23 2.29 5.02
C ARG A 71 8.65 0.88 5.14
N TYR A 72 9.33 0.00 5.86
CA TYR A 72 8.80 -1.29 6.29
C TYR A 72 9.46 -1.64 7.63
N THR A 73 8.82 -2.49 8.41
CA THR A 73 9.19 -2.81 9.80
C THR A 73 9.08 -4.31 10.03
N PRO A 74 9.62 -4.85 11.14
CA PRO A 74 9.41 -6.26 11.49
C PRO A 74 7.95 -6.69 11.49
N ASN A 75 7.01 -5.79 11.84
CA ASN A 75 5.57 -6.09 11.79
C ASN A 75 5.09 -6.48 10.39
N HIS A 76 5.67 -5.93 9.33
CA HIS A 76 5.31 -6.32 7.96
C HIS A 76 5.79 -7.74 7.65
N VAL A 77 6.98 -8.12 8.12
CA VAL A 77 7.51 -9.48 7.97
C VAL A 77 6.64 -10.47 8.74
N GLU A 78 6.25 -10.13 9.97
CA GLU A 78 5.32 -10.96 10.74
C GLU A 78 3.95 -11.06 10.07
N ALA A 79 3.41 -9.97 9.53
CA ALA A 79 2.14 -10.00 8.79
C ALA A 79 2.19 -10.92 7.56
N ILE A 80 3.32 -10.98 6.83
CA ILE A 80 3.48 -11.98 5.75
C ILE A 80 3.44 -13.40 6.31
N ARG A 81 4.03 -13.66 7.48
CA ARG A 81 3.95 -15.00 8.10
C ARG A 81 2.54 -15.34 8.53
N GLU A 82 1.79 -14.38 9.09
CA GLU A 82 0.38 -14.57 9.43
C GLU A 82 -0.45 -14.87 8.18
N LEU A 83 -0.25 -14.16 7.07
CA LEU A 83 -0.95 -14.42 5.81
C LEU A 83 -0.77 -15.87 5.31
N LEU A 84 0.31 -16.53 5.71
CA LEU A 84 0.65 -17.89 5.31
C LEU A 84 0.33 -18.93 6.39
N ALA A 85 -0.12 -18.48 7.56
CA ALA A 85 -0.45 -19.35 8.68
C ALA A 85 -1.78 -20.08 8.41
N PRO A 86 -1.96 -21.32 8.92
CA PRO A 86 -3.24 -22.01 8.86
C PRO A 86 -4.38 -21.23 9.55
N GLU A 87 -4.04 -20.52 10.62
CA GLU A 87 -4.94 -19.66 11.40
C GLU A 87 -4.36 -18.24 11.47
N PRO A 88 -4.61 -17.40 10.45
CA PRO A 88 -4.04 -16.05 10.37
C PRO A 88 -4.64 -15.10 11.43
N ASP A 89 -3.79 -14.34 12.11
CA ASP A 89 -4.21 -13.16 12.87
C ASP A 89 -4.49 -11.99 11.92
N LEU A 90 -5.76 -11.80 11.56
CA LEU A 90 -6.21 -10.74 10.65
C LEU A 90 -5.92 -9.33 11.21
N ALA A 91 -5.99 -9.14 12.53
CA ALA A 91 -5.73 -7.84 13.14
C ALA A 91 -4.27 -7.43 12.98
N ARG A 92 -3.35 -8.40 13.05
CA ARG A 92 -1.93 -8.19 12.82
C ARG A 92 -1.64 -7.80 11.37
N ILE A 93 -2.35 -8.41 10.41
CA ILE A 93 -2.21 -8.12 8.98
C ILE A 93 -2.70 -6.69 8.67
N VAL A 94 -3.91 -6.35 9.09
CA VAL A 94 -4.51 -5.01 8.88
C VAL A 94 -3.68 -3.90 9.54
N LYS A 95 -3.10 -4.18 10.72
CA LYS A 95 -2.20 -3.22 11.38
C LYS A 95 -0.91 -2.96 10.60
N ALA A 96 -0.44 -3.94 9.82
CA ALA A 96 0.77 -3.82 9.02
C ALA A 96 0.51 -3.19 7.64
N PHE A 97 -0.64 -3.47 7.02
CA PHE A 97 -1.02 -2.94 5.71
C PHE A 97 -2.31 -2.13 5.84
N ARG A 98 -2.16 -0.80 5.91
CA ARG A 98 -3.24 0.15 6.20
C ARG A 98 -4.31 0.21 5.10
N THR A 99 -3.97 -0.16 3.88
CA THR A 99 -4.93 -0.19 2.77
C THR A 99 -5.69 -1.49 2.68
N VAL A 100 -5.37 -2.47 3.52
CA VAL A 100 -6.10 -3.75 3.60
C VAL A 100 -7.13 -3.65 4.72
N SER A 101 -8.39 -3.91 4.38
CA SER A 101 -9.47 -3.99 5.37
C SER A 101 -9.70 -5.44 5.81
N PRO A 102 -10.35 -5.66 6.97
CA PRO A 102 -10.77 -7.01 7.38
C PRO A 102 -11.64 -7.70 6.33
N ALA A 103 -12.55 -6.96 5.68
CA ALA A 103 -13.41 -7.49 4.62
C ALA A 103 -12.62 -8.02 3.41
N ASP A 104 -11.53 -7.33 3.02
CA ASP A 104 -10.66 -7.80 1.94
C ASP A 104 -9.98 -9.13 2.30
N LEU A 105 -9.66 -9.33 3.59
CA LEU A 105 -9.06 -10.57 4.08
C LEU A 105 -10.07 -11.69 4.24
N GLU A 106 -11.28 -11.39 4.70
CA GLU A 106 -12.38 -12.37 4.83
C GLU A 106 -12.73 -12.96 3.47
N ASP A 107 -12.81 -12.12 2.42
CA ASP A 107 -13.01 -12.56 1.03
C ASP A 107 -11.84 -13.44 0.55
N LEU A 108 -10.60 -13.00 0.79
CA LEU A 108 -9.39 -13.74 0.40
C LEU A 108 -9.29 -15.13 1.06
N PHE A 109 -9.67 -15.23 2.33
CA PHE A 109 -9.61 -16.47 3.11
C PHE A 109 -10.91 -17.30 3.05
N GLY A 110 -11.93 -16.83 2.31
CA GLY A 110 -13.22 -17.52 2.18
C GLY A 110 -13.97 -17.67 3.50
N ARG A 111 -13.87 -16.69 4.40
CA ARG A 111 -14.47 -16.69 5.75
C ARG A 111 -15.75 -15.83 5.86
N ALA A 112 -16.51 -15.73 4.77
CA ALA A 112 -17.77 -14.99 4.71
C ALA A 112 -18.90 -15.65 5.52
#